data_AF-A0A3N5K6R7-F1
#
_entry.id   AF-A0A3N5K6R7-F1
#
_cell.length_a   1.000
_cell.length_b   1.000
_cell.length_c   1.000
_cell.angle_alpha   90.00
_cell.angle_beta   90.00
_cell.angle_gamma   90.00
#
_symmetry.space_group_name_H-M   'P 1'
#
loop_
_entity.id
_entity.type
_entity.pdbx_description
1 polymer ?
#
loop_
_entity_poly.entity_id
_entity_poly.type
_entity_poly.pdbx_seq_one_letter_code
_entity_poly.pdbx_strand_id
1 'polypeptide(L)'
;MTSEIKGAETNGTATGGVLLVGSVPLRSADEVFQLMASELGERLERMPDGETGPRSDWIVWQYPVLSSRPEFEVCPPGPDSPRALPRLRVGDDETVDTLRFEQLGYAQAAIASYRTFARRKRDGLIPIQCRFQVSLPTPLAPIAAFIAPEDQARIEPLYEAAMMRELEMLFD
;
A
#
# COMPACT_ATOMS: atom_id res chain seq x y z
N MET A 1 -13.84 -27.70 -32.90
CA MET A 1 -14.30 -28.50 -31.76
C MET A 1 -13.89 -27.75 -30.50
N THR A 2 -14.67 -26.73 -30.14
CA THR A 2 -14.43 -25.83 -29.01
C THR A 2 -15.11 -26.43 -27.78
N SER A 3 -14.32 -26.80 -26.79
CA SER A 3 -14.80 -27.25 -25.48
C SER A 3 -15.19 -26.04 -24.66
N GLU A 4 -16.48 -25.76 -24.53
CA GLU A 4 -17.02 -24.83 -23.54
C GLU A 4 -16.81 -25.41 -22.15
N ILE A 5 -16.01 -24.74 -21.32
CA ILE A 5 -15.96 -25.03 -19.89
C ILE A 5 -17.23 -24.45 -19.30
N LYS A 6 -18.17 -25.33 -18.97
CA LYS A 6 -19.40 -25.00 -18.26
C LYS A 6 -19.02 -24.52 -16.85
N GLY A 7 -19.14 -23.21 -16.59
CA GLY A 7 -18.96 -22.65 -15.27
C GLY A 7 -19.90 -23.33 -14.29
N ALA A 8 -19.34 -23.93 -13.23
CA ALA A 8 -20.13 -24.49 -12.16
C ALA A 8 -20.83 -23.35 -11.41
N GLU A 9 -22.17 -23.27 -11.53
CA GLU A 9 -22.97 -22.46 -10.63
C GLU A 9 -22.82 -23.01 -9.21
N THR A 10 -22.03 -22.34 -8.40
CA THR A 10 -21.94 -22.62 -6.97
C THR A 10 -23.08 -21.90 -6.26
N ASN A 11 -24.30 -22.42 -6.37
CA ASN A 11 -25.47 -22.00 -5.59
C ASN A 11 -25.44 -22.53 -4.14
N GLY A 12 -24.27 -22.42 -3.50
CA GLY A 12 -24.14 -22.58 -2.06
C GLY A 12 -24.03 -21.19 -1.44
N THR A 13 -24.89 -20.84 -0.49
CA THR A 13 -24.71 -19.64 0.31
C THR A 13 -23.39 -19.78 1.07
N ALA A 14 -22.32 -19.14 0.60
CA ALA A 14 -21.06 -19.07 1.33
C ALA A 14 -21.33 -18.42 2.70
N THR A 15 -21.20 -19.20 3.78
CA THR A 15 -21.62 -18.83 5.14
C THR A 15 -20.54 -18.10 5.95
N GLY A 16 -19.59 -17.40 5.29
CA GLY A 16 -18.47 -16.75 5.97
C GLY A 16 -18.05 -15.42 5.35
N GLY A 17 -17.37 -14.59 6.14
CA GLY A 17 -16.76 -13.34 5.68
C GLY A 17 -15.58 -13.57 4.74
N VAL A 18 -15.17 -12.53 4.01
CA VAL A 18 -14.03 -12.56 3.08
C VAL A 18 -12.89 -11.69 3.63
N LEU A 19 -11.67 -12.23 3.65
CA LEU A 19 -10.46 -11.45 3.93
C LEU A 19 -9.87 -10.89 2.64
N LEU A 20 -9.80 -9.57 2.55
CA LEU A 20 -9.18 -8.83 1.46
C LEU A 20 -7.87 -8.20 1.96
N VAL A 21 -6.78 -8.35 1.21
CA VAL A 21 -5.42 -8.08 1.74
C VAL A 21 -4.78 -6.79 1.22
N GLY A 22 -5.46 -5.99 0.39
CA GLY A 22 -4.92 -4.72 -0.11
C GLY A 22 -5.21 -4.49 -1.57
N SER A 23 -4.23 -4.76 -2.43
CA SER A 23 -4.21 -4.32 -3.83
C SER A 23 -5.27 -4.98 -4.73
N VAL A 24 -5.77 -4.21 -5.69
CA VAL A 24 -6.72 -4.64 -6.73
C VAL A 24 -6.36 -3.93 -8.03
N PRO A 25 -6.26 -4.64 -9.17
CA PRO A 25 -5.79 -4.07 -10.44
C PRO A 25 -6.87 -3.24 -11.16
N LEU A 26 -7.40 -2.22 -10.48
CA LEU A 26 -8.36 -1.27 -11.02
C LEU A 26 -7.79 0.15 -11.04
N ARG A 27 -8.49 1.05 -11.71
CA ARG A 27 -7.99 2.40 -12.02
C ARG A 27 -8.09 3.36 -10.85
N SER A 28 -9.00 3.11 -9.90
CA SER A 28 -9.25 3.99 -8.76
C SER A 28 -9.86 3.25 -7.58
N ALA A 29 -9.71 3.82 -6.38
CA ALA A 29 -10.39 3.33 -5.17
C ALA A 29 -11.93 3.30 -5.32
N ASP A 30 -12.52 4.23 -6.08
CA ASP A 30 -13.97 4.27 -6.31
C ASP A 30 -14.45 3.04 -7.09
N GLU A 31 -13.71 2.63 -8.12
CA GLU A 31 -13.97 1.40 -8.89
C GLU A 31 -13.79 0.14 -8.03
N VAL A 32 -12.76 0.12 -7.18
CA VAL A 32 -12.52 -0.97 -6.23
C VAL A 32 -13.69 -1.13 -5.27
N PHE A 33 -14.13 -0.04 -4.65
CA PHE A 33 -15.26 -0.08 -3.73
C PHE A 33 -16.56 -0.50 -4.43
N GLN A 34 -16.79 -0.01 -5.65
CA GLN A 34 -17.96 -0.42 -6.43
C GLN A 34 -17.96 -1.92 -6.72
N LEU A 35 -16.85 -2.46 -7.22
CA LEU A 35 -16.74 -3.87 -7.58
C LEU A 35 -16.85 -4.77 -6.33
N MET A 36 -16.10 -4.45 -5.27
CA MET A 36 -16.14 -5.25 -4.05
C MET A 36 -17.54 -5.25 -3.44
N ALA A 37 -18.21 -4.09 -3.37
CA ALA A 37 -19.56 -4.01 -2.83
C ALA A 37 -20.56 -4.83 -3.66
N SER A 38 -20.47 -4.81 -5.00
CA SER A 38 -21.38 -5.56 -5.86
C SER A 38 -21.17 -7.07 -5.78
N GLU A 39 -19.92 -7.54 -5.75
CA GLU A 39 -19.60 -8.98 -5.79
C GLU A 39 -19.68 -9.65 -4.42
N LEU A 40 -19.33 -8.92 -3.36
CA LEU A 40 -19.15 -9.51 -2.02
C LEU A 40 -20.30 -9.16 -1.07
N GLY A 41 -20.97 -8.03 -1.26
CA GLY A 41 -22.14 -7.61 -0.49
C GLY A 41 -21.92 -7.73 1.01
N GLU A 42 -22.86 -8.36 1.71
CA GLU A 42 -22.86 -8.53 3.16
C GLU A 42 -21.66 -9.31 3.73
N ARG A 43 -20.89 -10.02 2.89
CA ARG A 43 -19.67 -10.73 3.31
C ARG A 43 -18.49 -9.81 3.60
N LEU A 44 -18.62 -8.52 3.29
CA LEU A 44 -17.59 -7.50 3.50
C LEU A 44 -17.58 -6.99 4.94
N GLU A 45 -16.65 -7.50 5.73
CA GLU A 45 -16.37 -6.92 7.06
C GLU A 45 -15.40 -5.75 6.98
N ARG A 46 -14.42 -5.82 6.08
CA ARG A 46 -13.37 -4.83 5.87
C ARG A 46 -13.10 -4.67 4.37
N MET A 47 -12.84 -3.44 3.94
CA MET A 47 -12.64 -3.11 2.54
C MET A 47 -11.38 -2.26 2.35
N PRO A 48 -10.33 -2.77 1.67
CA PRO A 48 -9.17 -1.98 1.27
C PRO A 48 -9.52 -1.11 0.05
N ASP A 49 -8.70 -0.09 -0.21
CA ASP A 49 -8.86 0.80 -1.36
C ASP A 49 -8.25 0.29 -2.67
N GLY A 50 -7.68 -0.92 -2.64
CA GLY A 50 -7.07 -1.54 -3.79
C GLY A 50 -5.71 -0.99 -4.20
N GLU A 51 -5.13 -0.04 -3.44
CA GLU A 51 -3.78 0.48 -3.68
C GLU A 51 -3.56 0.99 -5.12
N THR A 52 -4.58 1.62 -5.70
CA THR A 52 -4.56 2.00 -7.13
C THR A 52 -3.59 3.16 -7.47
N GLY A 53 -3.35 3.37 -8.76
CA GLY A 53 -2.55 4.49 -9.27
C GLY A 53 -1.06 4.33 -8.94
N PRO A 54 -0.37 5.38 -8.41
CA PRO A 54 1.04 5.28 -8.07
C PRO A 54 1.38 4.10 -7.13
N ARG A 55 0.43 3.69 -6.29
CA ARG A 55 0.59 2.60 -5.31
C ARG A 55 0.34 1.19 -5.85
N SER A 56 0.06 1.05 -7.15
CA SER A 56 -0.35 -0.22 -7.77
C SER A 56 0.73 -1.31 -7.76
N ASP A 57 2.00 -0.93 -7.59
CA ASP A 57 3.12 -1.87 -7.42
C ASP A 57 3.67 -1.80 -5.98
N TRP A 58 2.77 -2.05 -5.03
CA TRP A 58 3.06 -2.21 -3.61
C TRP A 58 3.95 -1.11 -3.01
N ILE A 59 5.21 -1.39 -2.68
CA ILE A 59 6.15 -0.41 -2.07
C ILE A 59 6.89 0.43 -3.10
N VAL A 60 6.78 0.18 -4.40
CA VAL A 60 7.60 0.86 -5.43
C VAL A 60 7.41 2.37 -5.44
N TRP A 61 6.22 2.87 -5.11
CA TRP A 61 5.95 4.31 -4.97
C TRP A 61 6.72 4.99 -3.83
N GLN A 62 7.34 4.23 -2.94
CA GLN A 62 8.25 4.77 -1.92
C GLN A 62 9.65 5.01 -2.45
N TYR A 63 10.04 4.39 -3.56
CA TYR A 63 11.33 4.68 -4.19
C TYR A 63 11.53 6.17 -4.46
N PRO A 64 10.62 6.91 -5.13
CA PRO A 64 10.78 8.35 -5.32
C PRO A 64 10.72 9.17 -4.02
N VAL A 65 10.03 8.69 -2.97
CA VAL A 65 10.03 9.33 -1.64
C VAL A 65 11.43 9.29 -1.02
N LEU A 66 12.13 8.17 -1.20
CA LEU A 66 13.51 8.01 -0.76
C LEU A 66 14.47 8.72 -1.71
N SER A 67 14.44 8.43 -3.00
CA SER A 67 15.43 8.91 -3.98
C SER A 67 15.39 10.42 -4.27
N SER A 68 14.35 11.13 -3.83
CA SER A 68 14.29 12.60 -3.91
C SER A 68 15.06 13.31 -2.81
N ARG A 69 15.60 12.56 -1.84
CA ARG A 69 16.35 13.08 -0.70
C ARG A 69 17.80 13.40 -1.10
N PRO A 70 18.32 14.59 -0.76
CA PRO A 70 19.70 14.97 -1.06
C PRO A 70 20.73 14.09 -0.34
N GLU A 71 20.37 13.47 0.78
CA GLU A 71 21.25 12.62 1.57
C GLU A 71 21.55 11.27 0.90
N PHE A 72 20.79 10.91 -0.15
CA PHE A 72 20.93 9.63 -0.82
C PHE A 72 21.57 9.76 -2.20
N GLU A 73 22.47 8.82 -2.49
CA GLU A 73 23.04 8.60 -3.81
C GLU A 73 22.50 7.31 -4.43
N VAL A 74 22.22 7.36 -5.74
CA VAL A 74 21.76 6.19 -6.49
C VAL A 74 22.91 5.24 -6.77
N CYS A 75 22.70 3.97 -6.43
CA CYS A 75 23.61 2.87 -6.67
C CYS A 75 22.98 1.85 -7.62
N PRO A 76 23.80 1.07 -8.34
CA PRO A 76 23.30 -0.06 -9.12
C PRO A 76 22.46 -1.02 -8.26
N PRO A 77 21.55 -1.79 -8.87
CA PRO A 77 20.85 -2.86 -8.16
C PRO A 77 21.83 -3.81 -7.46
N GLY A 78 21.46 -4.29 -6.27
CA GLY A 78 22.25 -5.32 -5.59
C GLY A 78 22.34 -6.60 -6.43
N PRO A 79 23.44 -7.36 -6.35
CA PRO A 79 23.67 -8.55 -7.19
C PRO A 79 22.58 -9.62 -7.04
N ASP A 80 21.96 -9.70 -5.85
CA ASP A 80 20.89 -10.67 -5.53
C ASP A 80 19.49 -10.04 -5.55
N SER A 81 19.34 -8.84 -6.10
CA SER A 81 18.04 -8.17 -6.12
C SER A 81 17.11 -8.85 -7.14
N PRO A 82 15.95 -9.41 -6.72
CA PRO A 82 15.00 -10.05 -7.65
C PRO A 82 14.33 -9.05 -8.61
N ARG A 83 14.44 -7.74 -8.31
CA ARG A 83 14.04 -6.65 -9.19
C ARG A 83 15.28 -5.82 -9.55
N ALA A 84 15.43 -5.47 -10.82
CA ALA A 84 16.52 -4.61 -11.32
C ALA A 84 16.32 -3.12 -10.96
N LEU A 85 15.75 -2.84 -9.78
CA LEU A 85 15.59 -1.49 -9.28
C LEU A 85 16.92 -1.01 -8.68
N PRO A 86 17.36 0.23 -8.97
CA PRO A 86 18.51 0.82 -8.32
C PRO A 86 18.31 0.86 -6.79
N ARG A 87 19.41 0.87 -6.05
CA ARG A 87 19.41 1.08 -4.60
C ARG A 87 19.89 2.50 -4.27
N LEU A 88 19.73 2.89 -3.02
CA LEU A 88 20.16 4.15 -2.46
C LEU A 88 21.12 3.87 -1.31
N ARG A 89 22.20 4.64 -1.23
CA ARG A 89 23.12 4.66 -0.09
C ARG A 89 23.22 6.07 0.44
N VAL A 90 23.63 6.23 1.69
CA VAL A 90 23.96 7.55 2.24
C VAL A 90 25.20 8.07 1.52
N GLY A 91 25.20 9.33 1.10
CA GLY A 91 26.34 9.98 0.45
C GLY A 91 27.59 9.99 1.35
N ASP A 92 28.77 9.99 0.76
CA ASP A 92 30.04 9.84 1.51
C ASP A 92 30.30 10.98 2.51
N ASP A 93 29.79 12.18 2.20
CA ASP A 93 29.89 13.38 3.04
C ASP A 93 28.64 13.59 3.94
N GLU A 94 27.66 12.70 3.85
CA GLU A 94 26.39 12.81 4.56
C GLU A 94 26.36 11.95 5.83
N THR A 95 25.52 12.34 6.78
CA THR A 95 25.31 11.56 8.01
C THR A 95 23.86 11.18 8.15
N VAL A 96 23.57 9.96 8.61
CA VAL A 96 22.19 9.55 8.91
C VAL A 96 21.54 10.45 9.97
N ASP A 97 22.35 11.14 10.78
CA ASP A 97 21.87 12.03 11.84
C ASP A 97 21.15 13.28 11.30
N THR A 98 21.38 13.69 10.05
CA THR A 98 20.66 14.79 9.39
C THR A 98 19.39 14.32 8.68
N LEU A 99 19.29 13.04 8.33
CA LEU A 99 18.16 12.47 7.60
C LEU A 99 16.86 12.53 8.42
N ARG A 100 15.83 13.19 7.89
CA ARG A 100 14.50 13.29 8.53
C ARG A 100 13.38 13.04 7.54
N PHE A 101 12.62 11.97 7.73
CA PHE A 101 11.43 11.70 6.93
C PHE A 101 10.23 12.51 7.44
N GLU A 102 9.92 13.63 6.79
CA GLU A 102 8.74 14.46 7.13
C GLU A 102 7.42 13.76 6.79
N GLN A 103 7.25 13.34 5.52
CA GLN A 103 6.07 12.65 5.03
C GLN A 103 6.48 11.51 4.08
N LEU A 104 5.84 10.36 4.25
CA LEU A 104 5.93 9.17 3.41
C LEU A 104 4.73 9.05 2.45
N GLY A 105 3.61 9.68 2.81
CA GLY A 105 2.39 9.80 2.01
C GLY A 105 1.34 8.72 2.26
N TYR A 106 1.56 7.76 3.19
CA TYR A 106 0.59 6.72 3.52
C TYR A 106 -0.68 7.31 4.14
N ALA A 107 -0.53 8.22 5.11
CA ALA A 107 -1.67 8.88 5.74
C ALA A 107 -2.51 9.64 4.71
N GLN A 108 -1.86 10.44 3.88
CA GLN A 108 -2.53 11.22 2.85
C GLN A 108 -3.31 10.32 1.87
N ALA A 109 -2.70 9.22 1.41
CA ALA A 109 -3.36 8.27 0.52
C ALA A 109 -4.57 7.60 1.18
N ALA A 110 -4.43 7.12 2.42
CA ALA A 110 -5.51 6.49 3.17
C ALA A 110 -6.68 7.45 3.44
N ILE A 111 -6.40 8.69 3.84
CA ILE A 111 -7.41 9.73 4.06
C ILE A 111 -8.16 10.05 2.76
N ALA A 112 -7.44 10.18 1.64
CA ALA A 112 -8.06 10.44 0.35
C ALA A 112 -9.02 9.30 -0.07
N SER A 113 -8.59 8.05 0.08
CA SER A 113 -9.43 6.88 -0.18
C SER A 113 -10.61 6.78 0.78
N TYR A 114 -10.40 7.08 2.07
CA TYR A 114 -11.44 7.06 3.09
C TYR A 114 -12.56 8.05 2.80
N ARG A 115 -12.25 9.26 2.31
CA ARG A 115 -13.27 10.23 1.88
C ARG A 115 -14.21 9.66 0.81
N THR A 116 -13.67 8.86 -0.11
CA THR A 116 -14.47 8.17 -1.13
C THR A 116 -15.26 7.01 -0.55
N PHE A 117 -14.65 6.18 0.30
CA PHE A 117 -15.34 5.12 1.04
C PHE A 117 -16.53 5.66 1.85
N ALA A 118 -16.29 6.69 2.67
CA ALA A 118 -17.29 7.30 3.54
C ALA A 118 -18.47 7.90 2.77
N ARG A 119 -18.19 8.56 1.63
CA ARG A 119 -19.23 9.02 0.70
C ARG A 119 -20.09 7.85 0.22
N ARG A 120 -19.48 6.83 -0.38
CA ARG A 120 -20.22 5.67 -0.92
C ARG A 120 -21.01 4.94 0.15
N LYS A 121 -20.46 4.79 1.35
CA LYS A 121 -21.14 4.17 2.49
C LYS A 121 -22.36 4.98 2.95
N ARG A 122 -22.22 6.30 3.07
CA ARG A 122 -23.34 7.20 3.39
C ARG A 122 -24.44 7.12 2.32
N ASP A 123 -24.06 7.00 1.05
CA ASP A 123 -24.98 6.92 -0.08
C ASP A 123 -25.60 5.50 -0.23
N GLY A 124 -25.33 4.57 0.70
CA GLY A 124 -25.91 3.22 0.72
C GLY A 124 -25.27 2.23 -0.26
N LEU A 125 -24.15 2.60 -0.89
CA LEU A 125 -23.46 1.79 -1.90
C LEU A 125 -22.43 0.82 -1.30
N ILE A 126 -22.17 0.90 0.01
CA ILE A 126 -21.30 -0.01 0.76
C ILE A 126 -22.09 -0.49 1.99
N PRO A 127 -22.04 -1.78 2.36
CA PRO A 127 -22.74 -2.31 3.53
C PRO A 127 -22.42 -1.53 4.81
N ILE A 128 -23.45 -1.30 5.64
CA ILE A 128 -23.35 -0.42 6.81
C ILE A 128 -22.38 -0.92 7.87
N GLN A 129 -22.19 -2.23 7.97
CA GLN A 129 -21.25 -2.90 8.88
C GLN A 129 -19.79 -2.82 8.40
N CYS A 130 -19.58 -2.65 7.09
CA CYS A 130 -18.24 -2.69 6.50
C CYS A 130 -17.39 -1.52 7.02
N ARG A 131 -16.14 -1.80 7.45
CA ARG A 131 -15.18 -0.75 7.82
C ARG A 131 -14.10 -0.60 6.77
N PHE A 132 -13.57 0.62 6.65
CA PHE A 132 -12.42 0.87 5.81
C PHE A 132 -11.18 0.17 6.39
N GLN A 133 -10.36 -0.40 5.50
CA GLN A 133 -9.09 -1.02 5.85
C GLN A 133 -7.94 -0.23 5.25
N VAL A 134 -6.99 0.18 6.09
CA VAL A 134 -5.71 0.74 5.65
C VAL A 134 -4.69 -0.40 5.62
N SER A 135 -4.13 -0.67 4.44
CA SER A 135 -3.07 -1.67 4.26
C SER A 135 -1.72 -0.95 4.23
N LEU A 136 -0.85 -1.24 5.21
CA LEU A 136 0.49 -0.68 5.30
C LEU A 136 1.53 -1.81 5.18
N PRO A 137 2.67 -1.57 4.47
CA PRO A 137 3.81 -2.47 4.56
C PRO A 137 4.49 -2.32 5.92
N THR A 138 5.37 -3.28 6.25
CA THR A 138 6.32 -3.07 7.35
C THR A 138 7.35 -2.01 6.96
N PRO A 139 7.91 -1.25 7.92
CA PRO A 139 9.02 -0.32 7.66
C PRO A 139 10.21 -1.00 6.96
N LEU A 140 10.51 -2.25 7.32
CA LEU A 140 11.57 -3.05 6.71
C LEU A 140 11.39 -3.25 5.20
N ALA A 141 10.17 -3.34 4.68
CA ALA A 141 9.94 -3.69 3.27
C ALA A 141 10.56 -2.68 2.27
N PRO A 142 10.25 -1.36 2.31
CA PRO A 142 10.92 -0.38 1.45
C PRO A 142 12.42 -0.25 1.75
N ILE A 143 12.83 -0.41 3.01
CA ILE A 143 14.24 -0.30 3.39
C ILE A 143 15.07 -1.44 2.80
N ALA A 144 14.65 -2.69 3.00
CA ALA A 144 15.32 -3.86 2.43
C ALA A 144 15.32 -3.85 0.89
N ALA A 145 14.28 -3.29 0.28
CA ALA A 145 14.17 -3.21 -1.17
C ALA A 145 15.07 -2.13 -1.79
N PHE A 146 15.13 -0.94 -1.19
CA PHE A 146 15.67 0.25 -1.84
C PHE A 146 16.94 0.79 -1.22
N ILE A 147 17.30 0.40 0.00
CA ILE A 147 18.49 0.90 0.71
C ILE A 147 19.62 -0.13 0.65
N ALA A 148 20.85 0.34 0.46
CA ALA A 148 22.06 -0.48 0.50
C ALA A 148 22.21 -1.18 1.86
N PRO A 149 22.57 -2.49 1.92
CA PRO A 149 22.57 -3.26 3.16
C PRO A 149 23.32 -2.62 4.34
N GLU A 150 24.43 -1.95 4.05
CA GLU A 150 25.28 -1.24 5.01
C GLU A 150 24.57 -0.10 5.75
N ASP A 151 23.54 0.51 5.16
CA ASP A 151 22.81 1.64 5.73
C ASP A 151 21.43 1.27 6.30
N GLN A 152 20.90 0.07 5.99
CA GLN A 152 19.54 -0.35 6.37
C GLN A 152 19.28 -0.22 7.88
N ALA A 153 20.18 -0.75 8.71
CA ALA A 153 20.04 -0.74 10.16
C ALA A 153 19.99 0.68 10.76
N ARG A 154 20.58 1.66 10.07
CA ARG A 154 20.60 3.07 10.52
C ARG A 154 19.37 3.83 10.04
N ILE A 155 18.83 3.49 8.87
CA ILE A 155 17.71 4.21 8.24
C ILE A 155 16.35 3.66 8.65
N GLU A 156 16.21 2.35 8.87
CA GLU A 156 14.93 1.73 9.23
C GLU A 156 14.23 2.41 10.42
N PRO A 157 14.91 2.71 11.55
CA PRO A 157 14.25 3.36 12.68
C PRO A 157 13.72 4.76 12.36
N LEU A 158 14.39 5.50 11.47
CA LEU A 158 13.95 6.83 11.05
C LEU A 158 12.70 6.76 10.17
N TYR A 159 12.67 5.78 9.28
CA TYR A 159 11.52 5.53 8.39
C TYR A 159 10.32 5.00 9.19
N GLU A 160 10.55 4.08 10.12
CA GLU A 160 9.54 3.58 11.07
C GLU A 160 8.94 4.73 11.87
N ALA A 161 9.77 5.61 12.45
CA ALA A 161 9.27 6.75 13.22
C ALA A 161 8.37 7.67 12.38
N ALA A 162 8.65 7.84 11.08
CA ALA A 162 7.79 8.61 10.18
C ALA A 162 6.49 7.89 9.84
N MET A 163 6.54 6.57 9.61
CA MET A 163 5.34 5.77 9.40
C MET A 163 4.42 5.77 10.62
N MET A 164 5.00 5.74 11.83
CA MET A 164 4.23 5.82 13.08
C MET A 164 3.55 7.18 13.26
N ARG A 165 4.24 8.29 12.95
CA ARG A 165 3.60 9.62 12.92
C ARG A 165 2.44 9.68 11.93
N GLU A 166 2.59 9.08 10.76
CA GLU A 166 1.51 9.00 9.77
C GLU A 166 0.34 8.11 10.22
N LEU A 167 0.63 7.04 10.96
CA LEU A 167 -0.40 6.19 11.54
C LEU A 167 -1.22 6.95 12.60
N GLU A 168 -0.57 7.77 13.43
CA GLU A 168 -1.25 8.63 14.41
C GLU A 168 -2.25 9.59 13.73
N MET A 169 -1.88 10.20 12.61
CA MET A 169 -2.75 11.09 11.82
C MET A 169 -4.04 10.42 11.31
N LEU A 170 -4.12 9.09 11.30
CA LEU A 170 -5.34 8.37 10.87
C LEU A 170 -6.40 8.27 11.97
N PHE A 171 -6.02 8.54 13.22
CA PHE A 171 -6.90 8.43 14.38
C PHE A 171 -7.26 9.78 15.01
N ASP A 172 -6.60 10.86 14.59
CA ASP A 172 -6.93 12.24 14.92
C ASP A 172 -8.22 12.71 14.22
#